data_AF-A0ABD5BIZ2-F1
#
_entry.id   AF-A0ABD5BIZ2-F1
#
_cell.length_a   1.000
_cell.length_b   1.000
_cell.length_c   1.000
_cell.angle_alpha   90.00
_cell.angle_beta   90.00
_cell.angle_gamma   90.00
#
_symmetry.space_group_name_H-M   'P 1'
#
loop_
_entity.id
_entity.type
_entity.pdbx_description
1 polymer ?
#
loop_
_entity_poly.entity_id
_entity_poly.type
_entity_poly.pdbx_seq_one_letter_code
_entity_poly.pdbx_strand_id
1 'polypeptide(L)'
;ETDEADTQTETLEQLRKKALQSSQQSGQRQQCDSKKSWFKRSEDVKKYVLRRANGICEACDQPAPFKKRNGEPYLEPHHTKRLADEGPDHPQWVGAICPTCHRRIHSGVDGKEVNKQLMVKLELKEAAIG
;
A
#
# COMPACT_ATOMS: atom_id res chain seq x y z
N GLU A 1 22.67 20.83 20.87
CA GLU A 1 22.40 21.35 19.52
C GLU A 1 22.36 20.18 18.55
N THR A 2 21.19 19.88 17.99
CA THR A 2 21.03 19.32 16.64
C THR A 2 19.61 19.68 16.19
N ASP A 3 19.57 20.77 15.45
CA ASP A 3 18.68 21.13 14.35
C ASP A 3 17.21 20.71 14.38
N GLU A 4 16.39 21.76 14.50
CA GLU A 4 15.04 21.85 13.99
C GLU A 4 14.99 21.45 12.50
N ALA A 5 14.18 20.45 12.19
CA ALA A 5 13.53 20.31 10.89
C ALA A 5 12.07 19.96 11.13
N ASP A 6 11.29 21.00 11.41
CA ASP A 6 9.82 21.00 11.35
C ASP A 6 9.39 20.80 9.88
N THR A 7 9.51 19.57 9.39
CA THR A 7 8.67 19.09 8.28
C THR A 7 7.52 18.35 8.91
N GLN A 8 6.33 18.96 8.93
CA GLN A 8 5.06 18.35 9.33
C GLN A 8 4.92 16.97 8.67
N THR A 9 5.35 15.93 9.38
CA THR A 9 5.35 14.57 8.85
C THR A 9 3.93 14.09 9.06
N GLU A 10 3.17 14.01 7.97
CA GLU A 10 1.77 13.58 8.03
C GLU A 10 1.64 12.29 8.87
N THR A 11 0.72 12.34 9.83
CA THR A 11 0.42 11.20 10.70
C THR A 11 -0.15 10.05 9.88
N LEU A 12 -0.01 8.82 10.40
CA LEU A 12 -0.56 7.63 9.73
C LEU A 12 -2.07 7.75 9.48
N GLU A 13 -2.80 8.37 10.43
CA GLU A 13 -4.24 8.61 10.33
C GLU A 13 -4.59 9.62 9.22
N GLN A 14 -3.82 10.70 9.08
CA GLN A 14 -4.00 11.67 8.00
C GLN A 14 -3.76 11.02 6.62
N LEU A 15 -2.70 10.21 6.50
CA LEU A 15 -2.40 9.46 5.28
C LEU A 15 -3.51 8.43 4.98
N ARG A 16 -4.05 7.76 6.01
CA ARG A 16 -5.18 6.83 5.85
C ARG A 16 -6.40 7.54 5.32
N LYS A 17 -6.75 8.69 5.89
CA LYS A 17 -7.90 9.50 5.47
C LYS A 17 -7.76 9.96 4.02
N LYS A 18 -6.58 10.44 3.63
CA LYS A 18 -6.28 10.81 2.23
C LYS A 18 -6.45 9.61 1.30
N ALA A 19 -5.87 8.47 1.66
CA ALA A 19 -5.96 7.26 0.86
C ALA A 19 -7.42 6.80 0.71
N LEU A 20 -8.21 6.73 1.79
CA LEU A 20 -9.64 6.39 1.74
C LEU A 20 -10.46 7.37 0.89
N GLN A 21 -10.25 8.68 1.03
CA GLN A 21 -10.92 9.70 0.22
C GLN A 21 -10.61 9.51 -1.27
N SER A 22 -9.35 9.24 -1.59
CA SER A 22 -8.90 9.00 -2.96
C SER A 22 -9.51 7.72 -3.57
N SER A 23 -9.76 6.69 -2.74
CA SER A 23 -10.40 5.45 -3.16
C SER A 23 -11.92 5.57 -3.31
N GLN A 24 -12.62 6.33 -2.45
CA GLN A 24 -14.09 6.45 -2.47
C GLN A 24 -14.63 7.17 -3.71
N GLN A 25 -13.82 8.00 -4.37
CA GLN A 25 -14.17 8.60 -5.66
C GLN A 25 -14.42 7.56 -6.78
N SER A 26 -14.06 6.29 -6.58
CA SER A 26 -14.28 5.22 -7.57
C SER A 26 -15.73 4.71 -7.67
N GLY A 27 -16.60 5.00 -6.69
CA GLY A 27 -18.01 4.58 -6.72
C GLY A 27 -18.84 5.26 -7.81
N GLN A 28 -18.37 6.42 -8.27
CA GLN A 28 -18.86 7.10 -9.46
C GLN A 28 -17.79 6.92 -10.55
N ARG A 29 -17.83 5.81 -11.28
CA ARG A 29 -17.12 5.70 -12.57
C ARG A 29 -17.73 6.72 -13.53
N GLN A 30 -17.34 7.99 -13.42
CA GLN A 30 -17.41 8.88 -14.55
C GLN A 30 -16.32 8.40 -15.51
N GLN A 31 -16.76 8.06 -16.71
CA GLN A 31 -15.99 7.54 -17.85
C GLN A 31 -14.82 8.45 -18.31
N CYS A 32 -14.46 9.46 -17.52
CA CYS A 32 -13.53 10.55 -17.84
C CYS A 32 -12.49 10.82 -16.73
N ASP A 33 -12.18 9.83 -15.88
CA ASP A 33 -11.08 9.98 -14.92
C ASP A 33 -9.77 10.26 -15.67
N SER A 34 -9.32 11.51 -15.61
CA SER A 34 -8.10 11.95 -16.28
C SER A 34 -6.91 11.16 -15.74
N LYS A 35 -5.90 10.86 -16.58
CA LYS A 35 -4.65 10.16 -16.17
C LYS A 35 -4.03 10.74 -14.88
N LYS A 36 -4.18 12.05 -14.66
CA LYS A 36 -3.74 12.77 -13.44
C LYS A 36 -4.48 12.35 -12.18
N SER A 37 -5.80 12.15 -12.26
CA SER A 37 -6.65 11.71 -11.13
C SER A 37 -6.27 10.30 -10.69
N TRP A 38 -6.10 9.38 -11.65
CA TRP A 38 -5.64 8.02 -11.37
C TRP A 38 -4.26 8.00 -10.71
N PHE A 39 -3.29 8.72 -11.28
CA PHE A 39 -1.92 8.76 -10.74
C PHE A 39 -1.90 9.26 -9.28
N LYS A 40 -2.66 10.31 -8.98
CA LYS A 40 -2.72 10.88 -7.63
C LYS A 40 -3.30 9.91 -6.60
N ARG A 41 -4.35 9.17 -6.97
CA ARG A 41 -4.96 8.14 -6.11
C ARG A 41 -3.96 7.04 -5.77
N SER A 42 -3.32 6.49 -6.79
CA SER A 42 -2.33 5.43 -6.59
C SER A 42 -1.13 5.94 -5.78
N GLU A 43 -0.76 7.23 -5.90
CA GLU A 43 0.30 7.85 -5.10
C GLU A 43 -0.07 7.97 -3.62
N ASP A 44 -1.28 8.47 -3.30
CA ASP A 44 -1.76 8.63 -1.91
C ASP A 44 -1.85 7.28 -1.20
N VAL A 45 -2.37 6.26 -1.90
CA VAL A 45 -2.50 4.90 -1.37
C VAL A 45 -1.14 4.26 -1.20
N LYS A 46 -0.23 4.41 -2.18
CA LYS A 46 1.16 3.97 -2.07
C LYS A 46 1.87 4.57 -0.87
N LYS A 47 1.75 5.89 -0.65
CA LYS A 47 2.36 6.57 0.50
C LYS A 47 1.84 6.00 1.82
N TYR A 48 0.53 5.83 1.92
CA TYR A 48 -0.09 5.26 3.12
C TYR A 48 0.38 3.83 3.40
N VAL A 49 0.30 2.91 2.43
CA VAL A 49 0.64 1.50 2.68
C VAL A 49 2.12 1.31 3.00
N LEU A 50 3.01 2.07 2.35
CA LEU A 50 4.45 2.04 2.67
C LEU A 50 4.72 2.56 4.08
N ARG A 51 4.01 3.60 4.52
CA ARG A 51 4.13 4.12 5.87
C ARG A 51 3.54 3.15 6.90
N ARG A 52 2.37 2.56 6.63
CA ARG A 52 1.71 1.55 7.46
C ARG A 52 2.61 0.33 7.70
N ALA A 53 3.30 -0.10 6.65
CA ALA A 53 4.22 -1.23 6.72
C ALA A 53 5.49 -0.95 7.52
N ASN A 54 5.88 0.32 7.68
CA ASN A 54 7.04 0.75 8.46
C ASN A 54 8.33 -0.04 8.13
N GLY A 55 8.54 -0.33 6.84
CA GLY A 55 9.71 -1.08 6.36
C GLY A 55 9.68 -2.59 6.62
N ILE A 56 8.57 -3.15 7.12
CA ILE A 56 8.36 -4.59 7.28
C ILE A 56 7.38 -5.09 6.21
N CYS A 57 7.73 -6.17 5.53
CA CYS A 57 6.86 -6.81 4.54
C CYS A 57 5.57 -7.32 5.20
N GLU A 58 4.41 -6.89 4.70
CA GLU A 58 3.12 -7.27 5.28
C GLU A 58 2.68 -8.71 4.96
N ALA A 59 3.43 -9.42 4.11
CA ALA A 59 3.18 -10.83 3.79
C ALA A 59 4.02 -11.78 4.67
N CYS A 60 5.33 -11.59 4.74
CA CYS A 60 6.25 -12.50 5.44
C CYS A 60 6.80 -11.97 6.76
N ASP A 61 6.42 -10.75 7.15
CA ASP A 61 6.84 -10.08 8.39
C ASP A 61 8.37 -9.87 8.50
N GLN A 62 9.09 -9.99 7.39
CA GLN A 62 10.53 -9.71 7.31
C GLN A 62 10.78 -8.24 6.96
N PRO A 63 11.89 -7.64 7.44
CA PRO A 63 12.28 -6.30 7.03
C PRO A 63 12.52 -6.21 5.52
N ALA A 64 12.39 -5.01 4.97
CA ALA A 64 12.70 -4.72 3.58
C ALA A 64 14.13 -5.21 3.24
N PRO A 65 14.33 -5.86 2.08
CA PRO A 65 15.60 -6.51 1.77
C PRO A 65 16.75 -5.52 1.58
N PHE A 66 16.45 -4.26 1.24
CA PHE A 66 17.42 -3.19 1.10
C PHE A 66 16.74 -1.82 1.27
N LYS A 67 17.56 -0.78 1.37
CA LYS A 67 17.13 0.62 1.36
C LYS A 67 17.37 1.23 -0.03
N LYS A 68 16.45 2.09 -0.46
CA LYS A 68 16.62 2.95 -1.64
C LYS A 68 17.77 3.94 -1.42
N ARG A 69 18.21 4.60 -2.48
CA ARG A 69 19.25 5.65 -2.41
C ARG A 69 18.89 6.81 -1.47
N ASN A 70 17.59 7.07 -1.26
CA ASN A 70 17.08 8.06 -0.32
C ASN A 70 16.98 7.55 1.14
N GLY A 71 17.48 6.34 1.43
CA GLY A 71 17.47 5.74 2.77
C GLY A 71 16.18 5.02 3.17
N GLU A 72 15.12 5.11 2.36
CA GLU A 72 13.84 4.45 2.68
C GLU A 72 13.89 2.93 2.45
N PRO A 73 13.20 2.12 3.26
CA PRO A 73 13.05 0.69 3.02
C PRO A 73 12.37 0.41 1.68
N TYR A 74 12.86 -0.58 0.94
CA TYR A 74 12.29 -0.98 -0.34
C TYR A 74 11.20 -2.04 -0.17
N LEU A 75 9.94 -1.62 -0.37
CA LEU A 75 8.77 -2.49 -0.47
C LEU A 75 7.94 -2.09 -1.71
N GLU A 76 7.19 -3.04 -2.24
CA GLU A 76 6.36 -2.92 -3.43
C GLU A 76 4.88 -2.98 -3.01
N PRO A 77 4.06 -1.97 -3.35
CA PRO A 77 2.61 -2.06 -3.19
C PRO A 77 2.03 -3.17 -4.07
N HIS A 78 1.17 -3.99 -3.51
CA HIS A 78 0.52 -5.13 -4.15
C HIS A 78 -0.97 -5.14 -3.87
N HIS A 79 -1.80 -5.17 -4.92
CA HIS A 79 -3.26 -5.27 -4.84
C HIS A 79 -3.69 -6.73 -4.67
N THR A 80 -4.30 -7.06 -3.52
CA THR A 80 -4.75 -8.42 -3.21
C THR A 80 -6.05 -8.81 -3.89
N LYS A 81 -6.90 -7.83 -4.23
CA LYS A 81 -8.13 -8.02 -5.01
C LYS A 81 -7.95 -7.45 -6.41
N ARG A 82 -7.82 -8.33 -7.41
CA ARG A 82 -7.92 -7.95 -8.83
C ARG A 82 -9.38 -8.11 -9.28
N LEU A 83 -10.15 -7.01 -9.34
CA LEU A 83 -11.22 -6.95 -10.33
C LEU A 83 -10.53 -6.78 -11.69
N ALA A 84 -11.09 -7.37 -12.74
CA ALA A 84 -10.42 -7.69 -14.01
C ALA A 84 -9.59 -6.56 -14.68
N ASP A 85 -9.73 -5.29 -14.28
CA ASP A 85 -8.97 -4.14 -14.80
C ASP A 85 -8.50 -3.18 -13.68
N GLU A 86 -7.71 -3.68 -12.71
CA GLU A 86 -7.11 -2.87 -11.62
C GLU A 86 -8.15 -2.12 -10.76
N GLY A 87 -9.04 -2.91 -10.13
CA GLY A 87 -9.98 -2.41 -9.11
C GLY A 87 -9.33 -1.99 -7.80
N PRO A 88 -10.11 -1.32 -6.92
CA PRO A 88 -9.86 0.01 -6.40
C PRO A 88 -8.58 0.06 -5.58
N ASP A 89 -7.85 1.18 -5.69
CA ASP A 89 -6.72 1.56 -4.81
C ASP A 89 -7.19 1.75 -3.35
N HIS A 90 -8.02 0.86 -2.80
CA HIS A 90 -8.46 0.93 -1.42
C HIS A 90 -7.36 0.41 -0.50
N PRO A 91 -6.97 1.18 0.54
CA PRO A 91 -5.88 0.80 1.43
C PRO A 91 -5.99 -0.59 2.08
N GLN A 92 -7.22 -1.04 2.33
CA GLN A 92 -7.50 -2.37 2.88
C GLN A 92 -7.14 -3.53 1.95
N TRP A 93 -7.04 -3.29 0.64
CA TRP A 93 -6.72 -4.32 -0.35
C TRP A 93 -5.35 -4.14 -0.99
N VAL A 94 -4.57 -3.16 -0.54
CA VAL A 94 -3.21 -2.93 -1.01
C VAL A 94 -2.25 -3.16 0.15
N GLY A 95 -1.28 -4.06 -0.04
CA GLY A 95 -0.24 -4.35 0.94
C GLY A 95 1.14 -3.95 0.44
N ALA A 96 2.02 -3.49 1.32
CA ALA A 96 3.42 -3.27 1.00
C ALA A 96 4.24 -4.53 1.32
N ILE A 97 4.80 -5.15 0.28
CA ILE A 97 5.47 -6.44 0.37
C ILE A 97 6.87 -6.40 -0.23
N CYS A 98 7.75 -7.33 0.17
CA CYS A 98 9.07 -7.42 -0.44
C CYS A 98 8.99 -8.01 -1.86
N PRO A 99 9.99 -7.73 -2.73
CA PRO A 99 10.00 -8.21 -4.11
C PRO A 99 9.88 -9.73 -4.23
N THR A 100 10.43 -10.48 -3.26
CA THR A 100 10.32 -11.94 -3.22
C THR A 100 8.88 -12.40 -2.99
N CYS A 101 8.18 -11.83 -2.01
CA CYS A 101 6.77 -12.15 -1.77
C CYS A 101 5.89 -11.71 -2.93
N HIS A 102 6.18 -10.55 -3.54
CA HIS A 102 5.45 -10.06 -4.69
C HIS A 102 5.54 -11.01 -5.88
N ARG A 103 6.76 -11.45 -6.22
CA ARG A 103 6.95 -12.45 -7.28
C ARG A 103 6.38 -13.81 -6.93
N ARG A 104 6.46 -14.25 -5.68
CA ARG A 104 5.84 -15.52 -5.23
C ARG A 104 4.32 -15.49 -5.39
N ILE A 105 3.66 -14.36 -5.08
CA ILE A 105 2.21 -14.22 -5.28
C ILE A 105 1.84 -14.37 -6.77
N HIS A 106 2.60 -13.73 -7.66
CA HIS A 106 2.29 -13.73 -9.09
C HIS A 106 2.71 -15.00 -9.84
N SER A 107 3.79 -15.66 -9.42
CA SER A 107 4.44 -16.71 -10.20
C SER A 107 4.75 -17.99 -9.42
N GLY A 108 4.60 -17.97 -8.09
CA GLY A 108 4.82 -19.13 -7.23
C GLY A 108 3.64 -20.11 -7.27
N VAL A 109 3.94 -21.39 -7.10
CA VAL A 109 2.95 -22.48 -7.03
C VAL A 109 1.93 -22.23 -5.91
N ASP A 110 2.36 -21.62 -4.82
CA ASP A 110 1.55 -21.27 -3.65
C ASP A 110 1.12 -19.79 -3.61
N GLY A 111 1.30 -19.06 -4.71
CA GLY A 111 1.06 -17.61 -4.75
C GLY A 111 -0.36 -17.20 -4.37
N LYS A 112 -1.37 -18.01 -4.71
CA LYS A 112 -2.77 -17.80 -4.31
C LYS A 112 -2.96 -17.87 -2.80
N GLU A 113 -2.30 -18.82 -2.14
CA GLU A 113 -2.39 -19.00 -0.69
C GLU A 113 -1.69 -17.86 0.03
N VAL A 114 -0.49 -17.47 -0.44
CA VAL A 114 0.23 -16.30 0.09
C VAL A 114 -0.62 -15.02 -0.04
N ASN A 115 -1.29 -14.82 -1.18
CA ASN A 115 -2.17 -13.66 -1.37
C ASN A 115 -3.37 -13.69 -0.43
N LYS A 116 -3.96 -14.86 -0.18
CA LYS A 116 -5.08 -15.02 0.75
C LYS A 116 -4.66 -14.71 2.19
N GLN A 117 -3.49 -15.18 2.62
CA GLN A 117 -2.94 -14.86 3.93
C GLN A 117 -2.67 -13.35 4.08
N LEU A 118 -2.13 -12.72 3.04
CA LEU A 118 -1.95 -11.27 3.01
C LEU A 118 -3.28 -10.54 3.18
N MET A 119 -4.36 -10.95 2.51
CA MET A 119 -5.69 -10.33 2.68
C MET A 119 -6.14 -10.30 4.14
N VAL A 120 -6.01 -11.43 4.86
CA VAL A 120 -6.38 -11.52 6.27
C VAL A 120 -5.51 -10.59 7.13
N LYS A 121 -4.20 -10.56 6.88
CA LYS A 121 -3.28 -9.66 7.60
C LYS A 121 -3.62 -8.19 7.38
N LEU A 122 -3.97 -7.80 6.16
CA LEU A 122 -4.36 -6.42 5.84
C LEU A 122 -5.65 -6.01 6.53
N GLU A 123 -6.63 -6.91 6.59
CA GLU A 123 -7.88 -6.67 7.31
C GLU A 123 -7.65 -6.42 8.80
N LEU A 124 -6.83 -7.25 9.45
CA LEU A 124 -6.46 -7.09 10.86
C LEU A 124 -5.69 -5.78 11.10
N LYS A 125 -4.74 -5.43 10.22
CA LYS A 125 -3.96 -4.20 10.32
C LYS A 125 -4.84 -2.96 10.17
N GLU A 126 -5.75 -2.94 9.20
CA GLU A 126 -6.68 -1.81 9.03
C GLU A 126 -7.66 -1.67 10.20
N ALA A 127 -8.11 -2.79 10.77
CA ALA A 127 -8.96 -2.79 11.96
C ALA A 127 -8.23 -2.25 13.20
N ALA A 128 -6.92 -2.46 13.32
CA ALA A 128 -6.12 -1.97 14.45
C ALA A 128 -5.77 -0.46 14.37
N ILE A 129 -5.92 0.16 13.19
CA ILE A 129 -5.65 1.59 12.97
C ILE A 129 -6.94 2.43 13.09
N GLY A 130 -8.11 1.81 12.97
CA GLY A 130 -9.42 2.46 13.17
C GLY A 130 -9.91 2.29 14.59
#